data_AF-A0A540UUJ9-F1
#
_entry.id   AF-A0A540UUJ9-F1
#
_cell.length_a   1.000
_cell.length_b   1.000
_cell.length_c   1.000
_cell.angle_alpha   90.00
_cell.angle_beta   90.00
_cell.angle_gamma   90.00
#
_symmetry.space_group_name_H-M   'P 1'
#
loop_
_entity.id
_entity.type
_entity.pdbx_description
1 polymer ?
#
loop_
_entity_poly.entity_id
_entity_poly.type
_entity_poly.pdbx_seq_one_letter_code
_entity_poly.pdbx_strand_id
1 'polypeptide(L)'
;MLVFIVILLKININLASLIGVTFTGLIGLYGIGIAFSSLSLVFKDIKAIISLFKVGFIYLLFKQNENIFIPFSYAKGLIWDIILNEYKISDFPISSLSIVFLNSLVYFIIGLIMFNYFEKIAMKKGIQS
;
A
#
# COMPACT_ATOMS: atom_id res chain seq x y z
N MET A 1 -6.55 13.25 4.00
CA MET A 1 -7.98 13.22 4.34
C MET A 1 -8.25 12.47 5.64
N LEU A 2 -7.82 11.20 5.79
CA LEU A 2 -8.04 10.40 7.01
C LEU A 2 -7.41 11.00 8.28
N VAL A 3 -6.15 11.46 8.21
CA VAL A 3 -5.49 12.19 9.32
C VAL A 3 -6.23 13.49 9.68
N PHE A 4 -6.81 14.17 8.69
CA PHE A 4 -7.55 15.42 8.89
C PHE A 4 -8.90 15.18 9.58
N ILE A 5 -9.58 14.08 9.24
CA ILE A 5 -10.82 13.66 9.89
C ILE A 5 -10.57 13.27 11.36
N VAL A 6 -9.47 12.58 11.65
CA VAL A 6 -9.09 12.19 13.02
C VAL A 6 -8.82 13.42 13.91
N ILE A 7 -8.11 14.42 13.38
CA ILE A 7 -7.86 15.70 14.08
C ILE A 7 -9.18 16.42 14.40
N LEU A 8 -10.17 16.33 13.51
CA LEU A 8 -11.48 16.97 13.66
C LEU A 8 -12.37 16.32 14.72
N LEU A 9 -12.18 15.02 15.00
CA LEU A 9 -13.00 14.25 15.94
C LEU A 9 -12.52 14.31 17.40
N LYS A 10 -11.41 15.00 17.70
CA LYS A 10 -10.87 15.18 19.07
C LYS A 10 -10.66 13.86 19.85
N ILE A 11 -10.39 12.77 19.13
CA ILE A 11 -10.05 11.48 19.72
C ILE A 11 -8.60 11.56 20.19
N ASN A 12 -8.30 11.06 21.39
CA ASN A 12 -6.96 11.08 21.99
C ASN A 12 -6.06 10.01 21.35
N ILE A 13 -5.93 10.04 20.03
CA ILE A 13 -5.19 9.04 19.25
C ILE A 13 -3.71 9.35 19.30
N ASN A 14 -2.90 8.30 19.45
CA ASN A 14 -1.47 8.40 19.29
C ASN A 14 -1.12 8.66 17.80
N LEU A 15 -1.03 9.94 17.44
CA LEU A 15 -0.80 10.39 16.07
C LEU A 15 0.51 9.84 15.49
N ALA A 16 1.55 9.73 16.31
CA ALA A 16 2.84 9.19 15.90
C ALA A 16 2.71 7.71 15.51
N SER A 17 1.90 6.95 16.27
CA SER A 17 1.63 5.54 15.97
C SER A 17 0.86 5.37 14.67
N LEU A 18 -0.19 6.17 14.49
CA LEU A 18 -0.99 6.18 13.27
C LEU A 18 -0.14 6.51 12.04
N ILE A 19 0.66 7.57 12.11
CA ILE A 19 1.53 8.00 11.02
C ILE A 19 2.59 6.93 10.72
N GLY A 20 3.22 6.36 11.75
CA GLY A 20 4.25 5.33 11.59
C GLY A 20 3.73 4.10 10.84
N VAL A 21 2.64 3.49 11.33
CA VAL A 21 2.05 2.30 10.71
C VAL A 21 1.51 2.61 9.32
N THR A 22 0.83 3.75 9.14
CA THR A 22 0.32 4.15 7.82
C THR A 22 1.46 4.34 6.82
N PHE A 23 2.54 5.02 7.22
CA PHE A 23 3.69 5.28 6.35
C PHE A 23 4.37 3.97 5.94
N THR A 24 4.59 3.05 6.89
CA THR A 24 5.13 1.73 6.58
C THR A 24 4.22 0.97 5.63
N GLY A 25 2.91 0.95 5.86
CA GLY A 25 1.95 0.31 4.96
C GLY A 25 1.96 0.91 3.55
N LEU A 26 2.04 2.24 3.44
CA LEU A 26 2.02 2.95 2.15
C LEU A 26 3.19 2.54 1.25
N ILE A 27 4.35 2.19 1.80
CA ILE A 27 5.51 1.70 1.02
C ILE A 27 5.09 0.49 0.14
N GLY A 28 4.30 -0.43 0.66
CA GLY A 28 3.78 -1.56 -0.11
C GLY A 28 2.85 -1.13 -1.25
N LEU A 29 1.96 -0.16 -0.98
CA LEU A 29 1.07 0.40 -2.00
C LEU A 29 1.84 1.19 -3.08
N TYR A 30 2.93 1.87 -2.71
CA TYR A 30 3.83 2.50 -3.66
C TYR A 30 4.46 1.45 -4.60
N GLY A 31 4.83 0.27 -4.10
CA GLY A 31 5.28 -0.85 -4.92
C GLY A 31 4.29 -1.22 -6.03
N ILE A 32 3.01 -1.36 -5.68
CA ILE A 32 1.94 -1.61 -6.66
C ILE A 32 1.79 -0.46 -7.65
N GLY A 33 1.88 0.79 -7.14
CA GLY A 33 1.84 1.99 -7.98
C GLY A 33 2.96 2.00 -9.02
N ILE A 34 4.18 1.65 -8.61
CA ILE A 34 5.35 1.50 -9.49
C ILE A 34 5.11 0.41 -10.53
N ALA A 35 4.55 -0.74 -10.13
CA ALA A 35 4.20 -1.80 -11.08
C ALA A 35 3.23 -1.27 -12.16
N PHE A 36 2.11 -0.65 -11.78
CA PHE A 36 1.16 -0.10 -12.75
C PHE A 36 1.74 1.03 -13.61
N SER A 37 2.58 1.88 -13.01
CA SER A 37 3.30 2.91 -13.74
C SER A 37 4.18 2.29 -14.82
N SER A 38 4.88 1.21 -14.51
CA SER A 38 5.73 0.52 -15.48
C SER A 38 4.96 -0.13 -16.63
N LEU A 39 3.77 -0.70 -16.37
CA LEU A 39 2.93 -1.21 -17.44
C LEU A 39 2.49 -0.09 -18.40
N SER A 40 2.26 1.13 -17.89
CA SER A 40 1.88 2.27 -18.73
C SER A 40 2.94 2.69 -19.75
N LEU A 41 4.21 2.28 -19.55
CA LEU A 41 5.28 2.47 -20.54
C LEU A 41 5.07 1.62 -21.80
N VAL A 42 4.37 0.49 -21.68
CA VAL A 42 4.19 -0.48 -22.77
C VAL A 42 2.79 -0.40 -23.39
N PHE A 43 1.78 -0.05 -22.60
CA PHE A 43 0.38 -0.04 -23.01
C PHE A 43 -0.17 1.39 -23.12
N LYS A 44 -0.72 1.76 -24.29
CA LYS A 44 -1.24 3.11 -24.56
C LYS A 44 -2.48 3.48 -23.72
N ASP A 45 -3.38 2.52 -23.43
CA ASP A 45 -4.68 2.78 -22.79
C ASP A 45 -4.91 1.98 -21.49
N ILE A 46 -3.91 1.94 -20.60
CA ILE A 46 -4.01 1.16 -19.36
C ILE A 46 -4.75 1.87 -18.21
N LYS A 47 -5.01 3.18 -18.34
CA LYS A 47 -5.60 4.00 -17.26
C LYS A 47 -6.95 3.46 -16.77
N ALA A 48 -7.81 3.00 -17.68
CA ALA A 48 -9.12 2.44 -17.32
C ALA A 48 -8.97 1.15 -16.49
N ILE A 49 -8.07 0.25 -16.90
CA ILE A 49 -7.79 -1.02 -16.20
C ILE A 49 -7.23 -0.75 -14.80
N ILE A 50 -6.28 0.19 -14.68
CA ILE A 50 -5.73 0.60 -13.37
C ILE A 50 -6.82 1.17 -12.48
N SER A 51 -7.75 1.96 -13.03
CA SER A 51 -8.87 2.53 -12.26
C SER A 51 -9.78 1.43 -11.71
N LEU A 52 -10.17 0.46 -12.55
CA LEU A 52 -10.97 -0.69 -12.13
C LEU A 52 -10.24 -1.51 -11.07
N PHE A 53 -8.94 -1.74 -11.24
CA PHE A 53 -8.13 -2.42 -10.23
C PHE A 53 -8.15 -1.67 -8.90
N LYS A 54 -7.95 -0.34 -8.89
CA LYS A 54 -7.95 0.46 -7.65
C LYS A 54 -9.26 0.33 -6.90
N VAL A 55 -10.40 0.43 -7.60
CA VAL A 55 -11.73 0.30 -6.98
C VAL A 55 -11.92 -1.11 -6.42
N GLY A 56 -11.60 -2.15 -7.21
CA GLY A 56 -11.68 -3.55 -6.76
C GLY A 56 -10.76 -3.84 -5.58
N PHE A 57 -9.55 -3.27 -5.58
CA PHE A 57 -8.57 -3.41 -4.52
C PHE A 57 -9.02 -2.75 -3.21
N ILE A 58 -9.61 -1.55 -3.28
CA ILE A 58 -10.21 -0.90 -2.11
C ILE A 58 -11.36 -1.75 -1.55
N TYR A 59 -12.25 -2.24 -2.40
CA TYR A 59 -13.33 -3.14 -1.97
C TYR A 59 -12.78 -4.40 -1.29
N LEU A 60 -11.75 -5.01 -1.85
CA LEU A 60 -11.08 -6.17 -1.28
C LEU A 60 -10.49 -5.86 0.10
N LEU A 61 -9.82 -4.71 0.26
CA LEU A 61 -9.26 -4.26 1.53
C LEU A 61 -10.33 -4.06 2.61
N PHE A 62 -11.52 -3.57 2.26
CA PHE A 62 -12.61 -3.40 3.23
C PHE A 62 -13.29 -4.73 3.58
N LYS A 63 -13.49 -5.61 2.60
CA LYS A 63 -14.21 -6.87 2.79
C LYS A 63 -13.38 -7.93 3.53
N GLN A 64 -12.08 -7.98 3.25
CA GLN A 64 -11.21 -9.01 3.80
C GLN A 64 -10.63 -8.58 5.15
N ASN A 65 -10.46 -9.57 6.02
CA ASN A 65 -9.65 -9.44 7.21
C ASN A 65 -8.15 -9.33 6.85
N GLU A 66 -7.32 -9.14 7.86
CA GLU A 66 -5.87 -9.09 7.72
C GLU A 66 -5.35 -10.30 6.94
N ASN A 67 -4.63 -10.02 5.84
CA ASN A 67 -4.14 -11.05 4.94
C ASN A 67 -2.78 -10.66 4.37
N ILE A 68 -1.78 -11.54 4.50
CA ILE A 68 -0.39 -11.29 4.10
C ILE A 68 -0.28 -11.19 2.57
N PHE A 69 -1.20 -11.82 1.83
CA PHE A 69 -1.25 -11.78 0.38
C PHE A 69 -1.97 -10.55 -0.18
N ILE A 70 -2.46 -9.67 0.69
CA ILE A 70 -3.06 -8.40 0.28
C ILE A 70 -2.16 -7.28 0.82
N PRO A 71 -1.54 -6.49 -0.07
CA PRO A 71 -0.71 -5.37 0.35
C PRO A 71 -1.52 -4.42 1.23
N PHE A 72 -0.90 -3.85 2.26
CA PHE A 72 -1.56 -2.92 3.20
C PHE A 72 -2.64 -3.55 4.10
N SER A 73 -3.08 -4.79 3.89
CA SER A 73 -4.19 -5.37 4.68
C SER A 73 -3.86 -5.51 6.17
N TYR A 74 -2.64 -5.91 6.52
CA TYR A 74 -2.19 -5.92 7.91
C TYR A 74 -2.01 -4.52 8.51
N ALA A 75 -1.50 -3.57 7.72
CA ALA A 75 -1.38 -2.19 8.17
C ALA A 75 -2.76 -1.59 8.48
N LYS A 76 -3.77 -1.90 7.65
CA LYS A 76 -5.18 -1.53 7.88
C LYS A 76 -5.67 -2.04 9.24
N GLY A 77 -5.40 -3.31 9.59
CA GLY A 77 -5.76 -3.89 10.88
C GLY A 77 -5.19 -3.10 12.07
N LEU A 78 -3.88 -2.89 12.09
CA LEU A 78 -3.22 -2.12 13.14
C LEU A 78 -3.68 -0.65 13.18
N ILE A 79 -3.99 -0.05 12.04
CA ILE A 79 -4.56 1.31 11.98
C ILE A 79 -5.95 1.34 12.64
N TRP A 80 -6.78 0.33 12.41
CA TRP A 80 -8.08 0.24 13.09
C TRP A 80 -7.92 0.09 14.60
N ASP A 81 -6.96 -0.70 15.07
CA ASP A 81 -6.68 -0.83 16.51
C ASP A 81 -6.18 0.48 17.13
N ILE A 82 -5.31 1.22 16.43
CA ILE A 82 -4.86 2.55 16.88
C ILE A 82 -6.03 3.54 16.97
N ILE A 83 -6.96 3.49 16.02
CA ILE A 83 -8.10 4.41 15.96
C ILE A 83 -9.19 4.06 16.97
N LEU A 84 -9.55 2.77 17.09
CA LEU A 84 -10.68 2.31 17.89
C LEU A 84 -10.31 2.01 19.34
N ASN A 85 -9.11 1.48 19.57
CA ASN A 85 -8.65 1.04 20.89
C ASN A 85 -7.59 1.97 21.49
N GLU A 86 -7.25 3.07 20.80
CA GLU A 86 -6.23 4.05 21.20
C GLU A 86 -4.83 3.45 21.44
N TYR A 87 -4.53 2.32 20.78
CA TYR A 87 -3.25 1.62 20.93
C TYR A 87 -2.08 2.45 20.39
N LYS A 88 -0.93 2.29 21.05
CA LYS A 88 0.36 2.82 20.63
C LYS A 88 1.16 1.74 19.91
N ILE A 89 2.17 2.15 19.14
CA ILE A 89 3.13 1.21 18.52
C ILE A 89 3.75 0.26 19.55
N SER A 90 4.01 0.73 20.78
CA SER A 90 4.57 -0.07 21.88
C SER A 90 3.64 -1.20 22.36
N ASP A 91 2.34 -1.08 22.08
CA ASP A 91 1.34 -2.01 22.60
C ASP A 91 1.16 -3.20 21.64
N PHE A 92 1.65 -3.07 20.41
CA PHE A 92 1.62 -4.16 19.43
C PHE A 92 2.79 -5.14 19.64
N PRO A 93 2.54 -6.44 19.48
CA PRO A 93 3.61 -7.41 19.49
C PRO A 93 4.53 -7.15 18.28
N ILE A 94 5.84 -7.34 18.50
CA ILE A 94 6.87 -7.17 17.48
C ILE A 94 6.56 -7.98 16.22
N SER A 95 5.96 -9.17 16.36
CA SER A 95 5.52 -10.00 15.24
C SER A 95 4.56 -9.27 14.29
N SER A 96 3.59 -8.52 14.80
CA SER A 96 2.61 -7.80 13.98
C SER A 96 3.26 -6.63 13.24
N LEU A 97 4.15 -5.90 13.91
CA LEU A 97 4.92 -4.82 13.28
C LEU A 97 5.86 -5.36 12.19
N SER A 98 6.51 -6.50 12.45
CA SER A 98 7.34 -7.19 11.45
C SER A 98 6.53 -7.66 10.25
N ILE A 99 5.30 -8.16 10.43
CA ILE A 99 4.43 -8.55 9.31
C ILE A 99 4.10 -7.35 8.44
N VAL A 100 3.73 -6.20 9.02
CA VAL A 100 3.47 -4.97 8.24
C VAL A 100 4.71 -4.54 7.47
N PHE A 101 5.87 -4.51 8.12
CA PHE A 101 7.12 -4.13 7.48
C PHE A 101 7.49 -5.07 6.32
N LEU A 102 7.46 -6.39 6.57
CA LEU A 102 7.79 -7.40 5.57
C LEU A 102 6.80 -7.40 4.41
N ASN A 103 5.50 -7.28 4.68
CA ASN A 103 4.48 -7.14 3.65
C ASN A 103 4.80 -5.95 2.74
N SER A 104 4.98 -4.76 3.32
CA SER A 104 5.30 -3.56 2.56
C SER A 104 6.58 -3.68 1.74
N LEU A 105 7.63 -4.25 2.34
CA LEU A 105 8.92 -4.43 1.67
C LEU A 105 8.82 -5.42 0.51
N VAL A 106 8.10 -6.54 0.67
CA VAL A 106 7.89 -7.53 -0.40
C VAL A 106 7.16 -6.90 -1.58
N TYR A 107 6.04 -6.21 -1.36
CA TYR A 107 5.30 -5.57 -2.45
C TYR A 107 6.07 -4.43 -3.11
N PHE A 108 6.89 -3.70 -2.34
CA PHE A 108 7.78 -2.69 -2.89
C PHE A 108 8.83 -3.30 -3.83
N ILE A 109 9.50 -4.37 -3.42
CA ILE A 109 10.48 -5.09 -4.24
C ILE A 109 9.83 -5.65 -5.50
N ILE A 110 8.64 -6.27 -5.39
CA ILE A 110 7.90 -6.77 -6.55
C ILE A 110 7.64 -5.64 -7.56
N GLY A 111 7.23 -4.47 -7.06
CA GLY A 111 7.04 -3.28 -7.87
C GLY A 111 8.30 -2.88 -8.65
N LEU A 112 9.45 -2.83 -7.97
CA LEU A 112 10.73 -2.51 -8.59
C LEU A 112 11.17 -3.56 -9.63
N ILE A 113 10.96 -4.84 -9.36
CA ILE A 113 11.27 -5.92 -10.31
C ILE A 113 10.44 -5.77 -11.58
N MET A 114 9.12 -5.53 -11.43
CA MET A 114 8.22 -5.27 -12.55
C MET A 114 8.65 -4.03 -13.34
N PHE A 115 9.02 -2.96 -12.65
CA PHE A 115 9.50 -1.74 -13.29
C PHE A 115 10.71 -2.00 -14.19
N ASN A 116 11.75 -2.62 -13.65
CA ASN A 116 12.97 -2.94 -14.41
C ASN A 116 12.70 -3.85 -15.61
N TYR A 117 11.71 -4.76 -15.50
CA TYR A 117 11.33 -5.65 -16.59
C TYR A 117 10.61 -4.89 -17.72
N PHE A 118 9.58 -4.10 -17.39
CA PHE A 118 8.80 -3.38 -18.39
C PHE A 118 9.56 -2.20 -19.01
N GLU A 119 10.45 -1.56 -18.27
CA GLU A 119 11.35 -0.54 -18.80
C GLU A 119 12.23 -1.09 -19.93
N LYS A 120 12.88 -2.25 -19.72
CA LYS A 120 13.69 -2.92 -20.75
C LYS A 120 12.88 -3.27 -22.00
N ILE A 121 11.62 -3.66 -21.84
CA ILE A 121 10.72 -3.95 -22.96
C ILE A 121 10.34 -2.66 -23.70
N ALA A 122 10.01 -1.60 -22.97
CA ALA A 122 9.65 -0.31 -23.55
C ALA A 122 10.82 0.27 -24.36
N MET A 123 12.05 0.20 -23.85
CA MET A 123 13.25 0.63 -24.57
C MET A 123 13.43 -0.14 -25.89
N LYS A 124 13.26 -1.47 -25.88
CA LYS A 124 13.36 -2.27 -27.12
C LYS A 124 12.30 -1.89 -28.16
N LYS A 125 11.08 -1.56 -27.71
CA LYS A 125 10.01 -1.10 -28.61
C LYS A 125 10.24 0.30 -29.14
N GLY A 126 10.77 1.21 -28.32
CA GLY A 126 11.08 2.59 -28.72
C GLY A 126 12.29 2.73 -29.64
N ILE A 127 13.19 1.74 -29.69
CA ILE A 127 14.33 1.69 -30.64
C ILE A 127 13.89 1.19 -32.03
N GLN A 128 12.70 0.60 -32.15
CA GLN A 128 12.15 0.08 -33.42
C GLN A 128 11.10 1.00 -34.07
N SER A 129 10.80 2.17 -33.48
CA SER A 129 9.93 3.21 -34.04
C SER A 129 10.73 4.36 -34.61
#